data_AF-A0A6L6J7G4-F1
#
_entry.id   AF-A0A6L6J7G4-F1
#
_cell.length_a   1.000
_cell.length_b   1.000
_cell.length_c   1.000
_cell.angle_alpha   90.00
_cell.angle_beta   90.00
_cell.angle_gamma   90.00
#
_symmetry.space_group_name_H-M   'P 1'
#
loop_
_entity.id
_entity.type
_entity.pdbx_description
1 polymer ?
#
loop_
_entity_poly.entity_id
_entity_poly.type
_entity_poly.pdbx_seq_one_letter_code
_entity_poly.pdbx_strand_id
1 'polypeptide(L)'
;MFVSEMKCEIEFQNFKFFTLDGIAHLDHHTKPAFFELLKCTKPEPEDYCVVKGNKLRYDGAVLIWGTVDPDARQTVMLEKGFHDILGIDDICRDLAEWSCPKYQAFLDQRRAWCDQLFNGLSG
;
A
#
# COMPACT_ATOMS: atom_id res chain seq x y z
N MET A 1 9.42 -14.14 1.33
CA MET A 1 9.42 -12.91 0.51
C MET A 1 8.03 -12.75 -0.10
N PHE A 2 7.49 -11.53 -0.15
CA PHE A 2 6.17 -11.28 -0.74
C PHE A 2 6.29 -10.39 -1.99
N VAL A 3 5.39 -10.61 -2.95
CA VAL A 3 5.18 -9.68 -4.06
C VAL A 3 4.16 -8.64 -3.60
N SER A 4 4.45 -7.36 -3.74
CA SER A 4 3.53 -6.31 -3.30
C SER A 4 3.21 -5.34 -4.43
N GLU A 5 1.96 -4.91 -4.51
CA GLU A 5 1.56 -3.77 -5.32
C GLU A 5 0.81 -2.76 -4.46
N MET A 6 1.13 -1.47 -4.65
CA MET A 6 0.39 -0.38 -4.04
C MET A 6 -0.60 0.19 -5.04
N LYS A 7 -1.87 0.25 -4.65
CA LYS A 7 -2.95 0.90 -5.39
C LYS A 7 -3.40 2.11 -4.57
N CYS A 8 -2.78 3.25 -4.83
CA CYS A 8 -3.10 4.48 -4.13
C CYS A 8 -4.03 5.32 -5.02
N GLU A 9 -5.35 5.18 -4.83
CA GLU A 9 -6.38 5.84 -5.62
C GLU A 9 -6.71 7.26 -5.12
N ILE A 10 -5.67 8.06 -4.88
CA ILE A 10 -5.78 9.39 -4.26
C ILE A 10 -6.59 10.40 -5.08
N GLU A 11 -6.81 10.12 -6.38
CA GLU A 11 -7.58 10.97 -7.30
C GLU A 11 -9.09 10.89 -7.06
N PHE A 12 -9.59 9.83 -6.40
CA PHE A 12 -11.03 9.57 -6.30
C PHE A 12 -11.70 10.16 -5.06
N GLN A 13 -10.95 10.70 -4.09
CA GLN A 13 -11.49 11.24 -2.83
C GLN A 13 -10.82 12.53 -2.34
N ASN A 14 -10.66 13.54 -3.20
CA ASN A 14 -10.07 14.84 -2.80
C ASN A 14 -8.71 14.69 -2.08
N PHE A 15 -7.85 13.78 -2.55
CA PHE A 15 -6.55 13.49 -1.94
C PHE A 15 -6.60 12.90 -0.53
N LYS A 16 -7.74 12.35 -0.09
CA LYS A 16 -7.83 11.50 1.10
C LYS A 16 -7.53 10.03 0.74
N PHE A 17 -7.12 9.25 1.74
CA PHE A 17 -6.97 7.80 1.58
C PHE A 17 -8.31 7.19 1.19
N PHE A 18 -8.37 6.56 0.01
CA PHE A 18 -9.52 5.76 -0.37
C PHE A 18 -9.60 4.54 0.55
N THR A 19 -10.75 4.36 1.21
CA THR A 19 -10.95 3.24 2.14
C THR A 19 -11.34 1.98 1.36
N LEU A 20 -10.61 0.89 1.56
CA LEU A 20 -11.01 -0.43 1.11
C LEU A 20 -12.01 -0.99 2.13
N ASP A 21 -13.30 -0.88 1.81
CA ASP A 21 -14.42 -1.37 2.62
C ASP A 21 -15.11 -2.61 2.00
N GLY A 22 -14.66 -3.04 0.83
CA GLY A 22 -15.22 -4.19 0.15
C GLY A 22 -14.46 -4.60 -1.10
N ILE A 23 -14.72 -5.81 -1.56
CA ILE A 23 -14.03 -6.41 -2.71
C ILE A 23 -14.34 -5.72 -4.03
N ALA A 24 -15.50 -5.09 -4.16
CA ALA A 24 -15.93 -4.40 -5.37
C ALA A 24 -14.95 -3.29 -5.80
N HIS A 25 -14.21 -2.72 -4.86
CA HIS A 25 -13.15 -1.75 -5.12
C HIS A 25 -11.92 -2.34 -5.83
N LEU A 26 -11.84 -3.65 -6.02
CA LEU A 26 -10.81 -4.28 -6.82
C LEU A 26 -11.27 -4.62 -8.23
N ASP A 27 -12.57 -4.54 -8.52
CA ASP A 27 -13.13 -5.04 -9.78
C ASP A 27 -12.81 -4.12 -10.97
N HIS A 28 -12.55 -2.83 -10.74
CA HIS A 28 -12.11 -1.90 -11.78
C HIS A 28 -10.60 -2.01 -12.08
N HIS A 29 -9.83 -2.76 -11.29
CA HIS A 29 -8.42 -3.01 -11.57
C HIS A 29 -8.23 -4.08 -12.65
N THR A 30 -8.27 -3.64 -13.91
CA THR A 30 -8.16 -4.51 -15.10
C THR A 30 -6.77 -4.47 -15.75
N LYS A 31 -5.79 -3.80 -15.14
CA LYS A 31 -4.44 -3.67 -15.70
C LYS A 31 -3.66 -4.98 -15.58
N PRO A 32 -2.83 -5.37 -16.58
CA PRO A 32 -2.08 -6.63 -16.55
C PRO A 32 -1.24 -6.85 -15.29
N ALA A 33 -0.62 -5.79 -14.75
CA ALA A 33 0.17 -5.88 -13.52
C ALA A 33 -0.65 -6.39 -12.32
N PHE A 34 -1.91 -6.00 -12.21
CA PHE A 34 -2.77 -6.46 -11.12
C PHE A 34 -3.14 -7.94 -11.27
N PHE A 35 -3.38 -8.39 -12.51
CA PHE A 35 -3.60 -9.82 -12.75
C PHE A 35 -2.36 -10.65 -12.44
N GLU A 36 -1.15 -10.16 -12.76
CA GLU A 36 0.09 -10.86 -12.35
C GLU A 36 0.23 -10.90 -10.82
N LEU A 37 -0.09 -9.81 -10.11
CA LEU A 37 -0.13 -9.81 -8.64
C LEU A 37 -1.11 -10.86 -8.10
N LEU A 38 -2.32 -10.96 -8.68
CA LEU A 38 -3.32 -11.94 -8.26
C LEU A 38 -2.86 -13.39 -8.50
N LYS A 39 -2.03 -13.66 -9.51
CA LYS A 39 -1.42 -15.00 -9.67
C LYS A 39 -0.46 -15.31 -8.52
N CYS A 40 0.22 -14.31 -8.00
CA CYS A 40 1.16 -14.48 -6.89
C CYS A 40 0.48 -14.76 -5.52
N THR A 41 -0.85 -14.72 -5.42
CA THR A 41 -1.57 -14.99 -4.15
C THR A 41 -1.56 -16.47 -3.77
N LYS A 42 -1.40 -17.36 -4.74
CA LYS A 42 -1.37 -18.82 -4.56
C LYS A 42 -0.13 -19.40 -5.26
N PRO A 43 1.07 -19.17 -4.69
CA PRO A 43 2.32 -19.61 -5.31
C PRO A 43 2.42 -21.14 -5.37
N GLU A 44 2.80 -21.65 -6.54
CA GLU A 44 3.20 -23.04 -6.75
C GLU A 44 4.71 -23.22 -6.49
N PRO A 45 5.21 -24.44 -6.25
CA PRO A 45 6.62 -24.69 -5.92
C PRO A 45 7.63 -24.17 -6.96
N GLU A 46 7.25 -24.20 -8.23
CA GLU A 46 8.03 -23.72 -9.38
C GLU A 46 7.96 -22.21 -9.61
N ASP A 47 7.10 -21.49 -8.89
CA ASP A 47 6.91 -20.06 -9.09
C ASP A 47 8.07 -19.23 -8.54
N TYR A 48 8.47 -18.21 -9.30
CA TYR A 48 9.49 -17.26 -8.91
C TYR A 48 9.22 -15.89 -9.53
N CYS A 49 9.76 -14.85 -8.91
CA CYS A 49 9.91 -13.54 -9.53
C CYS A 49 11.37 -13.30 -9.92
N VAL A 50 11.61 -12.42 -10.89
CA VAL A 50 12.95 -12.04 -11.32
C VAL A 50 13.25 -10.64 -10.82
N VAL A 51 14.19 -10.52 -9.89
CA VAL A 51 14.62 -9.23 -9.32
C VAL A 51 16.09 -9.00 -9.67
N LYS A 52 16.35 -7.97 -10.47
CA LYS A 52 17.69 -7.63 -10.96
C LYS A 52 18.42 -8.84 -11.59
N GLY A 53 17.69 -9.63 -12.37
CA GLY A 53 18.20 -10.83 -13.05
C GLY A 53 18.25 -12.11 -12.22
N ASN A 54 17.95 -12.05 -10.91
CA ASN A 54 17.96 -13.21 -10.04
C ASN A 54 16.54 -13.77 -9.86
N LYS A 55 16.40 -15.10 -9.96
CA LYS A 55 15.15 -15.80 -9.63
C LYS A 55 15.00 -15.92 -8.12
N LEU A 56 13.88 -15.46 -7.59
CA LEU A 56 13.57 -15.48 -6.17
C LEU A 56 12.19 -16.11 -5.96
N ARG A 57 12.12 -17.07 -5.03
CA ARG A 57 10.83 -17.65 -4.62
C ARG A 57 10.08 -16.66 -3.74
N TYR A 58 8.76 -16.59 -3.92
CA TYR A 58 7.87 -15.78 -3.08
C TYR A 58 6.85 -16.69 -2.37
N ASP A 59 6.30 -16.19 -1.27
CA ASP A 59 5.40 -16.94 -0.37
C ASP A 59 3.95 -16.43 -0.44
N GLY A 60 3.70 -15.41 -1.27
CA GLY A 60 2.38 -14.86 -1.52
C GLY A 60 2.43 -13.43 -2.06
N ALA A 61 1.25 -12.82 -2.15
CA ALA A 61 1.07 -11.42 -2.52
C ALA A 61 0.49 -10.60 -1.37
N VAL A 62 0.96 -9.36 -1.24
CA VAL A 62 0.45 -8.36 -0.29
C VAL A 62 -0.08 -7.16 -1.06
N LEU A 63 -1.32 -6.77 -0.79
CA LEU A 63 -1.90 -5.54 -1.35
C LEU A 63 -1.63 -4.37 -0.42
N ILE A 64 -1.17 -3.24 -0.94
CA ILE A 64 -1.05 -1.99 -0.18
C ILE A 64 -2.12 -1.02 -0.69
N TRP A 65 -2.93 -0.50 0.23
CA TRP A 65 -4.06 0.38 -0.05
C TRP A 65 -4.01 1.66 0.79
N GLY A 66 -4.86 2.64 0.51
CA GLY A 66 -4.93 3.91 1.26
C GLY A 66 -5.24 3.70 2.74
N THR A 67 -6.48 3.34 3.04
CA THR A 67 -6.98 2.93 4.37
C THR A 67 -7.73 1.61 4.19
N VAL A 68 -7.70 0.72 5.18
CA VAL A 68 -8.35 -0.59 5.08
C VAL A 68 -9.31 -0.77 6.24
N ASP A 69 -10.58 -1.05 5.94
CA ASP A 69 -11.52 -1.45 6.96
C ASP A 69 -11.16 -2.87 7.48
N PRO A 70 -11.09 -3.11 8.79
CA PRO A 70 -10.68 -4.41 9.34
C PRO A 70 -11.54 -5.60 8.90
N ASP A 71 -12.86 -5.41 8.76
CA ASP A 71 -13.78 -6.49 8.36
C ASP A 71 -13.64 -6.76 6.84
N ALA A 72 -13.46 -5.69 6.06
CA ALA A 72 -13.15 -5.78 4.64
C ALA A 72 -11.79 -6.46 4.39
N ARG A 73 -10.77 -6.17 5.20
CA ARG A 73 -9.43 -6.77 5.09
C ARG A 73 -9.53 -8.29 5.07
N GLN A 74 -10.19 -8.87 6.07
CA GLN A 74 -10.32 -10.31 6.19
C GLN A 74 -11.08 -10.89 5.00
N THR A 75 -12.18 -10.25 4.61
CA THR A 75 -13.02 -10.70 3.48
C THR A 75 -12.24 -10.69 2.16
N VAL A 76 -11.55 -9.60 1.86
CA VAL A 76 -10.78 -9.46 0.62
C VAL A 76 -9.58 -10.41 0.59
N MET A 77 -8.91 -10.62 1.73
CA MET A 77 -7.85 -11.63 1.85
C MET A 77 -8.36 -13.04 1.53
N LEU A 78 -9.49 -13.44 2.10
CA LEU A 78 -10.09 -14.75 1.86
C LEU A 78 -10.52 -14.94 0.40
N GLU A 79 -11.17 -13.94 -0.18
CA GLU A 79 -11.75 -14.05 -1.52
C GLU A 79 -10.72 -13.92 -2.65
N LYS A 80 -9.76 -13.00 -2.54
CA LYS A 80 -8.72 -12.80 -3.57
C LYS A 80 -7.44 -13.60 -3.30
N GLY A 81 -7.30 -14.16 -2.09
CA GLY A 81 -6.16 -14.98 -1.68
C GLY A 81 -4.94 -14.20 -1.19
N PHE A 82 -5.05 -12.88 -0.98
CA PHE A 82 -3.91 -12.09 -0.49
C PHE A 82 -3.41 -12.63 0.85
N HIS A 83 -2.08 -12.69 0.99
CA HIS A 83 -1.46 -13.06 2.25
C HIS A 83 -1.73 -12.00 3.32
N ASP A 84 -1.72 -10.73 2.90
CA ASP A 84 -2.11 -9.61 3.73
C ASP A 84 -2.54 -8.39 2.90
N ILE A 85 -3.24 -7.46 3.54
CA ILE A 85 -3.58 -6.15 2.99
C ILE A 85 -3.18 -5.08 4.01
N LEU A 86 -2.35 -4.13 3.60
CA LEU A 86 -1.81 -3.08 4.46
C LEU A 86 -2.38 -1.71 4.07
N GLY A 87 -2.81 -0.93 5.05
CA GLY A 87 -3.16 0.48 4.88
C GLY A 87 -1.91 1.37 4.96
N ILE A 88 -1.84 2.41 4.12
CA ILE A 88 -0.79 3.43 4.22
C ILE A 88 -0.92 4.22 5.52
N ASP A 89 -2.14 4.46 5.99
CA ASP A 89 -2.41 5.08 7.28
C ASP A 89 -1.85 4.27 8.45
N ASP A 90 -2.04 2.94 8.45
CA ASP A 90 -1.46 2.05 9.44
C ASP A 90 0.07 2.02 9.34
N ILE A 91 0.64 1.93 8.14
CA ILE A 91 2.10 2.01 7.94
C ILE A 91 2.64 3.34 8.48
N CYS A 92 1.95 4.46 8.26
CA CYS A 92 2.37 5.76 8.76
C CYS A 92 2.28 5.83 10.29
N ARG A 93 1.25 5.23 10.89
CA ARG A 93 1.09 5.09 12.34
C ARG A 93 2.23 4.28 12.94
N ASP A 94 2.53 3.12 12.37
CA ASP A 94 3.63 2.26 12.78
C ASP A 94 4.97 2.98 12.72
N LEU A 95 5.25 3.68 11.61
CA LEU A 95 6.50 4.44 11.46
C LEU A 95 6.64 5.57 12.49
N ALA A 96 5.53 6.20 12.88
CA ALA A 96 5.51 7.21 13.94
C ALA A 96 5.72 6.57 15.32
N GLU A 97 5.00 5.50 15.64
CA GLU A 97 5.11 4.77 16.91
C GLU A 97 6.53 4.21 17.11
N TRP A 98 7.15 3.71 16.05
CA TRP A 98 8.53 3.21 16.08
C TRP A 98 9.59 4.31 16.07
N SER A 99 9.19 5.58 16.03
CA SER A 99 10.10 6.73 15.96
C SER A 99 11.11 6.60 14.82
N CYS A 100 10.66 6.14 13.64
CA CYS A 100 11.55 5.88 12.51
C CYS A 100 12.29 7.16 12.10
N PRO A 101 13.64 7.22 12.20
CA PRO A 101 14.38 8.48 11.99
C PRO A 101 14.17 9.10 10.61
N LYS A 102 14.04 8.26 9.58
CA LYS A 102 13.80 8.73 8.21
C LYS A 102 12.39 9.30 8.03
N TYR A 103 11.40 8.69 8.68
CA TYR A 103 10.02 9.17 8.63
C TYR A 103 9.89 10.50 9.40
N GLN A 104 10.52 10.59 10.57
CA GLN A 104 10.55 11.83 11.35
C GLN A 104 11.20 12.98 10.56
N ALA A 105 12.36 12.73 9.94
CA ALA A 105 13.03 13.72 9.10
C ALA A 105 12.16 14.18 7.91
N PHE A 106 11.40 13.26 7.31
CA PHE A 106 10.45 13.59 6.25
C PHE A 106 9.32 14.51 6.76
N LEU A 107 8.73 14.22 7.93
CA LEU A 107 7.71 15.06 8.54
C LEU A 107 8.24 16.46 8.90
N ASP A 108 9.43 16.53 9.48
CA ASP A 108 10.04 17.81 9.87
C ASP A 108 10.37 18.68 8.66
N GLN A 109 10.80 18.08 7.54
CA GLN A 109 11.00 18.80 6.28
C GLN A 109 9.68 19.39 5.76
N ARG A 110 8.58 18.62 5.81
CA ARG A 110 7.26 19.10 5.37
C ARG A 110 6.71 20.19 6.28
N ARG A 111 6.91 20.06 7.60
CA ARG A 111 6.56 21.11 8.57
C ARG A 111 7.29 22.41 8.24
N ALA A 112 8.61 22.36 8.03
CA ALA A 112 9.39 23.55 7.69
C ALA A 112 8.91 24.23 6.40
N TRP A 113 8.50 23.47 5.38
CA TRP A 113 7.92 24.04 4.15
C TRP A 113 6.57 24.71 4.40
N CYS A 114 5.70 24.09 5.19
CA CYS A 114 4.43 24.68 5.57
C CYS A 114 4.63 25.97 6.37
N ASP A 115 5.54 25.96 7.34
CA ASP A 115 5.87 27.15 8.14
C ASP A 115 6.38 28.29 7.25
N GLN A 116 7.28 27.99 6.31
CA GLN A 116 7.77 28.97 5.33
C GLN A 116 6.64 29.54 4.46
N LEU A 117 5.77 28.67 3.95
CA LEU A 117 4.61 29.07 3.15
C LEU A 117 3.71 30.01 3.95
N PHE A 118 3.30 29.61 5.16
CA PHE A 118 2.39 30.38 5.98
C PHE A 118 3.00 31.70 6.44
N ASN A 119 4.27 31.71 6.85
CA ASN A 119 4.99 32.94 7.19
C ASN A 119 5.03 33.91 6.00
N GLY A 120 5.31 33.41 4.80
CA GLY A 120 5.30 34.23 3.59
C GLY A 120 3.92 34.78 3.21
N LEU A 121 2.84 34.07 3.57
CA LEU A 121 1.46 34.51 3.34
C LEU A 121 0.96 35.46 4.44
N SER A 122 1.49 35.38 5.66
CA SER A 122 1.08 36.22 6.78
C SER A 122 1.80 37.57 6.87
N GLY A 123 2.91 37.76 6.14
CA GLY A 123 3.71 38.99 6.14
C GLY A 123 4.78 39.03 7.22
#